data_AF-A0A951Q5H5-F1
#
_entry.id   AF-A0A951Q5H5-F1
#
_cell.length_a   1.000
_cell.length_b   1.000
_cell.length_c   1.000
_cell.angle_alpha   90.00
_cell.angle_beta   90.00
_cell.angle_gamma   90.00
#
_symmetry.space_group_name_H-M   'P 1'
#
loop_
_entity.id
_entity.type
_entity.pdbx_description
1 polymer ?
#
loop_
_entity_poly.entity_id
_entity_poly.type
_entity_poly.pdbx_seq_one_letter_code
_entity_poly.pdbx_strand_id
1 'polypeptide(L)' 'MKIRRYTDIEIQGLGEKIKQARKADGRSVEVLAAEAEISRSYWHDIEGERIRDALPEDTLRKIERVLGINLGVNFDD' A
#
# COMPACT_ATOMS: atom_id res chain seq x y z
N MET A 1 -11.65 23.78 -16.40
CA MET A 1 -12.04 22.66 -17.28
C MET A 1 -11.64 21.36 -16.59
N LYS A 2 -12.55 20.37 -16.50
CA LYS A 2 -12.33 19.12 -15.76
C LYS A 2 -11.58 18.11 -16.62
N ILE A 3 -10.49 17.56 -16.10
CA ILE A 3 -9.99 16.25 -16.51
C ILE A 3 -9.65 15.49 -15.23
N ARG A 4 -10.17 14.26 -15.15
CA ARG A 4 -9.78 13.22 -14.21
C ARG A 4 -9.64 11.94 -15.02
N ARG A 5 -8.57 11.20 -14.82
CA ARG A 5 -8.39 9.84 -15.34
C ARG A 5 -8.10 8.97 -14.13
N TYR A 6 -8.85 7.87 -14.00
CA TYR A 6 -8.61 6.82 -13.02
C TYR A 6 -8.39 5.53 -13.80
N THR A 7 -7.42 4.74 -13.35
CA THR A 7 -7.21 3.36 -13.77
C THR A 7 -7.22 2.55 -12.50
N ASP A 8 -8.22 1.70 -12.34
CA ASP A 8 -8.29 0.77 -11.21
C ASP A 8 -7.88 -0.61 -11.71
N ILE A 9 -7.04 -1.27 -10.93
CA ILE A 9 -6.62 -2.66 -11.17
C ILE A 9 -6.95 -3.47 -9.93
N GLU A 10 -7.53 -4.65 -10.14
CA GLU A 10 -7.85 -5.56 -9.05
C GLU A 10 -6.68 -6.53 -8.84
N ILE A 11 -6.08 -6.48 -7.66
CA ILE A 11 -5.00 -7.37 -7.27
C ILE A 11 -5.41 -8.06 -5.98
N GLN A 12 -5.70 -9.35 -6.07
CA GLN A 12 -6.06 -10.15 -4.90
C GLN A 12 -4.83 -10.48 -4.05
N GLY A 13 -4.96 -10.33 -2.73
CA GLY A 13 -3.92 -10.69 -1.77
C GLY A 13 -2.74 -9.72 -1.71
N LEU A 14 -2.90 -8.51 -2.24
CA LEU A 14 -1.90 -7.45 -2.11
C LEU A 14 -1.68 -7.09 -0.63
N GLY A 15 -2.75 -7.03 0.16
CA GLY A 15 -2.67 -6.75 1.60
C GLY A 15 -1.85 -7.79 2.35
N GLU A 16 -2.04 -9.07 2.03
CA GLU A 16 -1.27 -10.15 2.65
C GLU A 16 0.21 -10.11 2.23
N LYS A 17 0.52 -9.78 0.97
CA LYS A 17 1.92 -9.58 0.52
C LYS A 17 2.60 -8.46 1.30
N ILE A 18 1.94 -7.31 1.49
CA ILE A 18 2.44 -6.19 2.28
C ILE A 18 2.71 -6.63 3.73
N LYS A 19 1.77 -7.36 4.32
CA LYS A 19 1.87 -7.87 5.68
C LYS A 19 3.03 -8.83 5.87
N GLN A 20 3.28 -9.71 4.91
CA GLN A 20 4.43 -10.63 4.97
C GLN A 20 5.75 -9.88 4.85
N ALA A 21 5.85 -8.91 3.95
CA ALA A 21 7.03 -8.06 3.84
C ALA A 21 7.30 -7.26 5.12
N ARG A 22 6.25 -6.67 5.72
CA ARG A 22 6.38 -6.01 7.04
C ARG A 22 6.90 -6.96 8.12
N LYS A 23 6.36 -8.18 8.19
CA LYS A 23 6.81 -9.16 9.19
C LYS A 23 8.29 -9.54 9.01
N ALA A 24 8.78 -9.55 7.77
CA ALA A 24 10.19 -9.79 7.46
C ALA A 24 11.10 -8.59 7.78
N ASP A 25 10.58 -7.37 7.66
CA ASP A 25 11.31 -6.13 7.94
C ASP A 25 11.70 -5.98 9.42
N GLY A 26 10.81 -6.39 10.33
CA GLY A 26 11.06 -6.41 11.78
C GLY A 26 10.82 -5.09 12.51
N ARG A 27 10.65 -3.96 11.81
CA ARG A 27 10.16 -2.71 12.43
C ARG A 27 8.69 -2.80 12.81
N SER A 28 8.29 -1.98 13.77
CA SER A 28 6.89 -1.91 14.19
C SER A 28 6.01 -1.24 13.13
N VAL A 29 4.70 -1.54 13.15
CA VAL A 29 3.74 -0.92 12.21
C VAL A 29 3.71 0.59 12.37
N GLU A 30 3.85 1.08 13.59
CA GLU A 30 3.87 2.52 13.91
C GLU A 30 5.03 3.24 13.23
N VAL A 31 6.23 2.65 13.27
CA VAL A 31 7.43 3.21 12.62
C VAL A 31 7.24 3.24 11.10
N LEU A 32 6.84 2.11 10.52
CA LEU A 32 6.65 1.98 9.07
C LEU A 32 5.54 2.89 8.53
N ALA A 33 4.43 2.99 9.26
CA ALA A 33 3.33 3.88 8.89
C ALA A 33 3.75 5.35 8.94
N ALA A 34 4.52 5.74 9.97
CA ALA A 34 5.06 7.10 10.06
C ALA A 34 6.03 7.41 8.90
N GLU A 35 6.94 6.50 8.56
CA GLU A 35 7.85 6.67 7.41
C GLU A 35 7.13 6.69 6.05
N ALA A 36 6.00 5.97 5.95
CA ALA A 36 5.14 5.98 4.78
C ALA A 36 4.14 7.15 4.80
N GLU A 37 4.20 8.02 5.80
CA GLU A 37 3.33 9.20 5.95
C GLU A 37 1.83 8.85 5.97
N ILE A 38 1.48 7.70 6.57
CA ILE A 38 0.11 7.24 6.74
C ILE A 38 -0.20 6.88 8.19
N SER A 39 -1.48 6.83 8.54
CA SER A 39 -1.89 6.40 9.88
C SER A 39 -1.69 4.91 10.07
N ARG A 40 -1.37 4.48 11.30
CA ARG A 40 -1.30 3.07 11.69
C ARG A 40 -2.60 2.32 11.39
N SER A 41 -3.75 2.95 11.64
CA SER A 41 -5.06 2.35 11.34
C SER A 41 -5.19 2.07 9.84
N TYR A 42 -4.82 3.04 9.01
CA TYR A 42 -4.88 2.89 7.56
C TYR A 42 -3.94 1.79 7.06
N TRP A 43 -2.74 1.67 7.64
CA TRP A 43 -1.84 0.54 7.36
C TRP A 43 -2.51 -0.82 7.62
N HIS A 44 -3.14 -0.99 8.80
CA HIS A 44 -3.83 -2.23 9.13
C HIS A 44 -5.03 -2.52 8.22
N ASP A 45 -5.73 -1.48 7.76
CA ASP A 45 -6.82 -1.63 6.80
C ASP A 45 -6.31 -2.02 5.41
N ILE A 46 -5.14 -1.51 4.99
CA ILE A 46 -4.48 -1.94 3.76
C ILE A 46 -4.06 -3.42 3.85
N GLU A 47 -3.39 -3.83 4.93
CA GLU A 47 -2.99 -5.23 5.14
C GLU A 47 -4.17 -6.19 5.20
N GLY A 48 -5.30 -5.72 5.72
CA GLY A 48 -6.54 -6.49 5.80
C GLY A 48 -7.42 -6.40 4.56
N GLU A 49 -7.05 -5.61 3.54
CA GLU A 49 -7.89 -5.30 2.38
C GLU A 49 -9.27 -4.75 2.78
N ARG A 50 -9.33 -3.96 3.87
CA ARG A 50 -10.55 -3.35 4.45
C ARG A 50 -10.67 -1.86 4.17
N ILE A 51 -9.86 -1.33 3.25
CA ILE A 51 -9.99 0.05 2.79
C ILE A 51 -11.33 0.22 2.07
N ARG A 52 -11.99 1.38 2.26
CA ARG A 52 -13.34 1.62 1.70
C ARG A 52 -13.33 1.84 0.18
N ASP A 53 -12.27 2.47 -0.29
CA ASP A 53 -12.03 2.79 -1.70
C ASP A 53 -10.73 2.11 -2.16
N ALA A 54 -10.31 2.33 -3.41
CA ALA A 54 -9.05 1.83 -3.93
C ALA A 54 -7.83 2.38 -3.16
N LEU A 55 -6.76 1.58 -3.06
CA LEU A 55 -5.48 2.02 -2.53
C LEU A 55 -4.84 3.00 -3.53
N PRO A 56 -4.56 4.27 -3.16
CA PRO A 56 -3.91 5.20 -4.07
C PRO A 56 -2.51 4.71 -4.44
N GLU A 57 -2.13 4.86 -5.71
CA GLU A 57 -0.79 4.47 -6.18
C GLU A 57 0.32 5.13 -5.35
N ASP A 58 0.21 6.43 -5.05
CA ASP A 58 1.20 7.14 -4.22
C ASP A 58 1.40 6.46 -2.85
N THR A 59 0.31 5.99 -2.23
CA THR A 59 0.39 5.25 -0.96
C THR A 59 1.06 3.90 -1.14
N LEU A 60 0.73 3.17 -2.22
CA LEU A 60 1.41 1.92 -2.55
C LEU A 60 2.91 2.11 -2.74
N ARG A 61 3.34 3.14 -3.50
CA ARG A 61 4.76 3.45 -3.72
C ARG A 61 5.49 3.84 -2.44
N LYS A 62 4.82 4.57 -1.53
CA LYS A 62 5.36 4.87 -0.20
C LYS A 62 5.60 3.58 0.60
N ILE A 63 4.65 2.64 0.57
CA ILE A 63 4.79 1.33 1.23
C ILE A 63 5.95 0.53 0.63
N GLU A 64 6.06 0.45 -0.70
CA GLU A 64 7.18 -0.19 -1.40
C GLU A 64 8.53 0.41 -0.98
N ARG A 65 8.62 1.74 -0.96
CA ARG A 65 9.82 2.47 -0.56
C ARG A 65 10.23 2.17 0.88
N VAL A 66 9.30 2.23 1.84
CA VAL A 66 9.65 2.00 3.25
C VAL A 66 9.99 0.55 3.52
N LEU A 67 9.34 -0.40 2.85
CA LEU A 67 9.64 -1.84 2.99
C LEU A 67 10.84 -2.28 2.14
N GLY A 68 11.32 -1.45 1.22
CA GLY A 68 12.41 -1.80 0.31
C GLY A 68 12.07 -2.95 -0.65
N ILE A 69 10.81 -3.05 -1.07
CA ILE A 69 10.31 -4.13 -1.94
C ILE A 69 9.67 -3.57 -3.22
N ASN A 70 9.44 -4.46 -4.19
CA ASN A 70 8.59 -4.19 -5.34
C ASN A 70 7.41 -5.18 -5.30
N LEU A 71 6.17 -4.67 -5.25
CA LEU A 71 4.94 -5.46 -5.19
C LEU A 71 4.44 -5.89 -6.59
N GLY A 72 5.14 -5.45 -7.65
CA GLY A 72 4.89 -5.85 -9.03
C GLY A 72 3.66 -5.21 -9.65
N VAL A 73 3.21 -4.08 -9.10
CA VAL A 73 1.99 -3.40 -9.55
C VAL A 73 2.30 -2.41 -10.66
N ASN A 74 1.75 -2.66 -11.85
CA ASN A 74 1.85 -1.82 -13.04
C ASN A 74 0.47 -1.32 -13.47
N PHE A 75 0.37 -0.03 -13.78
CA PHE A 75 -0.88 0.64 -14.19
C PHE A 75 -0.91 0.99 -15.69
N ASP A 76 0.18 0.73 -16.42
CA ASP A 76 0.36 1.10 -17.83
C ASP A 76 0.03 -0.02 -18.84
N ASP A 77 -0.59 -1.13 -18.41
CA ASP A 77 -1.11 -2.20 -19.29
C ASP A 77 -2.56 -1.93 -19.75
#